data_AF-A0A506URU9-F1
#
_entry.id   AF-A0A506URU9-F1
#
_cell.length_a   1.000
_cell.length_b   1.000
_cell.length_c   1.000
_cell.angle_alpha   90.00
_cell.angle_beta   90.00
_cell.angle_gamma   90.00
#
_symmetry.space_group_name_H-M   'P 1'
#
loop_
_entity.id
_entity.type
_entity.pdbx_description
1 polymer ?
#
loop_
_entity_poly.entity_id
_entity_poly.type
_entity_poly.pdbx_seq_one_letter_code
_entity_poly.pdbx_strand_id
1 'polypeptide(L)'
;MAERILYVPQRQGERLVEEVTITFPWQGWQTPAEKRANVRVLHEKAQALGISRVLDISTKSLHPLGQRLSPFNLSCEVQTPQGNIRTSYESLWNGSKVLEKGGPFPDLFHLPPWESLKDPRHWRRVNGPLIGARLEGKTYEPLSGYDFLYISAAFPILTPQDWMQLSTYGGFTEVTLNPEHSPTCQAGSVALMVALKQRGVLERALESYEVFKATVTQLDTARYAPPEPAPGAQLALF
;
A
#
# COMPACT_ATOMS: atom_id res chain seq x y z
N MET A 1 1.39 12.80 20.62
CA MET A 1 1.92 11.50 20.13
C MET A 1 1.26 11.20 18.79
N ALA A 2 1.90 10.39 17.95
CA ALA A 2 1.30 9.83 16.75
C ALA A 2 1.51 8.31 16.72
N GLU A 3 0.61 7.60 16.04
CA GLU A 3 0.68 6.16 15.84
C GLU A 3 0.86 5.85 14.35
N ARG A 4 1.81 4.97 14.04
CA ARG A 4 2.03 4.47 12.68
C ARG A 4 2.18 2.97 12.71
N ILE A 5 1.79 2.32 11.62
CA ILE A 5 1.94 0.88 11.47
C ILE A 5 3.28 0.59 10.82
N LEU A 6 4.04 -0.29 11.45
CA LEU A 6 5.19 -0.94 10.87
C LEU A 6 4.75 -2.31 10.36
N TYR A 7 4.95 -2.55 9.07
CA TYR A 7 4.58 -3.79 8.39
C TYR A 7 5.78 -4.73 8.36
N VAL A 8 5.69 -5.84 9.09
CA VAL A 8 6.76 -6.83 9.23
C VAL A 8 6.45 -8.03 8.33
N PRO A 9 7.27 -8.33 7.31
CA PRO A 9 7.06 -9.48 6.44
C PRO A 9 7.35 -10.78 7.20
N GLN A 10 6.44 -11.75 7.08
CA GLN A 10 6.56 -13.04 7.77
C GLN A 10 7.02 -14.14 6.81
N ARG A 11 8.20 -14.72 7.10
CA ARG A 11 8.80 -15.80 6.30
C ARG A 11 8.03 -17.12 6.38
N GLN A 12 7.34 -17.36 7.49
CA GLN A 12 6.63 -18.59 7.80
C GLN A 12 5.42 -18.32 8.70
N GLY A 13 4.60 -19.33 8.93
CA GLY A 13 3.40 -19.23 9.74
C GLY A 13 2.17 -18.70 8.99
N GLU A 14 1.10 -18.49 9.72
CA GLU A 14 -0.25 -18.21 9.20
C GLU A 14 -0.49 -16.74 8.84
N ARG A 15 0.44 -15.85 9.14
CA ARG A 15 0.38 -14.44 8.74
C ARG A 15 1.42 -14.16 7.69
N LEU A 16 1.08 -13.36 6.68
CA LEU A 16 2.03 -12.90 5.66
C LEU A 16 2.69 -11.58 6.07
N VAL A 17 1.91 -10.72 6.72
CA VAL A 17 2.38 -9.43 7.23
C VAL A 17 1.84 -9.26 8.65
N GLU A 18 2.74 -8.98 9.58
CA GLU A 18 2.39 -8.54 10.93
C GLU A 18 2.38 -7.02 10.99
N GLU A 19 1.36 -6.46 11.63
CA GLU A 19 1.21 -5.01 11.81
C GLU A 19 1.58 -4.65 13.25
N VAL A 20 2.67 -3.90 13.40
CA VAL A 20 3.16 -3.45 14.71
C VAL A 20 2.91 -1.95 14.84
N THR A 21 2.02 -1.57 15.76
CA THR A 21 1.75 -0.15 16.05
C THR A 21 2.92 0.47 16.81
N ILE A 22 3.47 1.55 16.25
CA ILE A 22 4.56 2.33 16.83
C ILE A 22 4.02 3.70 17.27
N THR A 23 4.11 3.99 18.56
CA THR A 23 3.75 5.29 19.13
C THR A 23 5.00 6.14 19.36
N PHE A 24 5.02 7.36 18.84
CA PHE A 24 6.18 8.25 18.93
C PHE A 24 5.82 9.75 18.99
N PRO A 25 6.72 10.63 19.47
CA PRO A 25 6.51 12.07 19.44
C PRO A 25 6.58 12.61 18.00
N TRP A 26 5.45 13.09 17.50
CA TRP A 26 5.33 13.67 16.16
C TRP A 26 6.04 15.02 16.07
N GLN A 27 6.91 15.17 15.08
CA GLN A 27 7.74 16.36 14.83
C GLN A 27 7.12 17.31 13.80
N GLY A 28 5.87 17.08 13.36
CA GLY A 28 5.22 17.86 12.29
C GLY A 28 5.30 17.18 10.91
N TRP A 29 4.75 17.82 9.88
CA TRP A 29 4.70 17.26 8.52
C TRP A 29 4.76 18.31 7.40
N GLN A 30 4.88 19.59 7.77
CA GLN A 30 4.90 20.71 6.85
C GLN A 30 6.18 20.72 6.02
N THR A 31 7.32 20.41 6.64
CA THR A 31 8.62 20.46 5.96
C THR A 31 9.20 19.07 5.67
N PRO A 32 10.04 18.92 4.62
CA PRO A 32 10.81 17.69 4.42
C PRO A 32 11.70 17.32 5.61
N ALA A 33 12.16 18.31 6.39
CA ALA A 33 12.97 18.08 7.58
C ALA A 33 12.15 17.41 8.70
N GLU A 34 10.94 17.91 8.96
CA GLU A 34 10.01 17.31 9.94
C GLU A 34 9.63 15.88 9.57
N LYS A 35 9.29 15.64 8.29
CA LYS A 35 8.98 14.28 7.80
C LYS A 35 10.16 13.33 8.02
N ARG A 36 11.38 13.75 7.67
CA ARG A 36 12.59 12.94 7.90
C ARG A 36 12.90 12.75 9.38
N ALA A 37 12.59 13.71 10.23
CA ALA A 37 12.73 13.57 11.68
C ALA A 37 11.78 12.48 12.22
N ASN A 38 10.53 12.46 11.76
CA ASN A 38 9.59 11.39 12.12
C ASN A 38 10.08 10.01 11.68
N VAL A 39 10.64 9.88 10.47
CA VAL A 39 11.25 8.61 10.00
C VAL A 39 12.32 8.14 10.98
N ARG A 40 13.24 9.03 11.40
CA ARG A 40 14.32 8.66 12.33
C ARG A 40 13.79 8.19 13.68
N VAL A 41 12.86 8.95 14.28
CA VAL A 41 12.28 8.59 15.59
C VAL A 41 11.51 7.28 15.50
N LEU A 42 10.77 7.03 14.41
CA LEU A 42 10.08 5.76 14.18
C LEU A 42 11.07 4.61 14.08
N HIS A 43 12.17 4.77 13.35
CA HIS A 43 13.22 3.75 13.22
C HIS A 43 13.87 3.43 14.57
N GLU A 44 14.15 4.44 15.39
CA GLU A 44 14.69 4.25 16.75
C GLU A 44 13.71 3.47 17.65
N LYS A 45 12.42 3.77 17.57
CA LYS A 45 11.38 3.03 18.31
C LYS A 45 11.22 1.59 17.81
N ALA A 46 11.24 1.37 16.50
CA ALA A 46 11.20 0.04 15.92
C ALA A 46 12.40 -0.81 16.37
N GLN A 47 13.59 -0.22 16.40
CA GLN A 47 14.80 -0.89 16.88
C GLN A 47 14.69 -1.28 18.36
N ALA A 48 14.09 -0.43 19.20
CA ALA A 48 13.85 -0.74 20.61
C ALA A 48 12.86 -1.91 20.81
N LEU A 49 12.01 -2.20 19.82
CA LEU A 49 11.12 -3.36 19.78
C LEU A 49 11.77 -4.59 19.10
N GLY A 50 13.07 -4.54 18.80
CA GLY A 50 13.80 -5.63 18.14
C GLY A 50 13.64 -5.67 16.62
N ILE A 51 12.90 -4.72 16.02
CA ILE A 51 12.71 -4.65 14.56
C ILE A 51 13.78 -3.75 13.97
N SER A 52 14.92 -4.36 13.63
CA SER A 52 16.04 -3.66 13.03
C SER A 52 15.83 -3.42 11.53
N ARG A 53 16.47 -2.36 10.99
CA ARG A 53 16.46 -2.02 9.56
C ARG A 53 15.04 -1.86 9.02
N VAL A 54 14.44 -0.71 9.33
CA VAL A 54 13.16 -0.29 8.73
C VAL A 54 13.42 0.45 7.42
N LEU A 55 12.59 0.22 6.41
CA LEU A 55 12.57 0.99 5.17
C LEU A 55 11.28 1.80 5.06
N ASP A 56 11.42 3.12 4.99
CA ASP A 56 10.31 4.02 4.64
C ASP A 56 10.04 3.96 3.13
N ILE A 57 8.78 3.78 2.74
CA ILE A 57 8.35 3.71 1.33
C ILE A 57 7.60 4.99 0.97
N SER A 58 8.35 6.04 0.66
CA SER A 58 7.81 7.35 0.31
C SER A 58 8.80 8.17 -0.51
N THR A 59 8.31 9.25 -1.12
CA THR A 59 9.18 10.26 -1.74
C THR A 59 10.15 10.94 -0.76
N LYS A 60 9.97 10.73 0.55
CA LYS A 60 10.79 11.31 1.63
C LYS A 60 11.69 10.29 2.32
N SER A 61 11.66 9.04 1.87
CA SER A 61 12.55 7.99 2.35
C SER A 61 14.01 8.43 2.28
N LEU A 62 14.79 8.07 3.29
CA LEU A 62 16.24 8.34 3.31
C LEU A 62 17.01 7.39 2.38
N HIS A 63 16.37 6.32 1.88
CA HIS A 63 17.00 5.32 1.06
C HIS A 63 16.45 5.37 -0.39
N PRO A 64 17.31 5.33 -1.43
CA PRO A 64 16.87 5.39 -2.83
C PRO A 64 15.84 4.31 -3.21
N LEU A 65 16.00 3.10 -2.68
CA LEU A 65 15.04 2.01 -2.90
C LEU A 65 13.62 2.37 -2.40
N GLY A 66 13.51 2.96 -1.21
CA GLY A 66 12.22 3.38 -0.65
C GLY A 66 11.59 4.53 -1.43
N GLN A 67 12.40 5.46 -1.95
CA GLN A 67 11.92 6.51 -2.85
C GLN A 67 11.43 5.94 -4.18
N ARG A 68 12.15 4.98 -4.77
CA ARG A 68 11.77 4.37 -6.05
C ARG A 68 10.48 3.53 -5.93
N LEU A 69 10.26 2.89 -4.79
CA LEU A 69 9.04 2.15 -4.47
C LEU A 69 7.85 3.05 -4.08
N SER A 70 8.04 4.36 -3.94
CA SER A 70 6.92 5.28 -3.71
C SER A 70 5.90 5.23 -4.86
N PRO A 71 4.58 5.17 -4.60
CA PRO A 71 3.52 5.29 -5.62
C PRO A 71 3.68 6.46 -6.58
N PHE A 72 4.28 7.56 -6.09
CA PHE A 72 4.54 8.78 -6.86
C PHE A 72 5.65 8.62 -7.90
N ASN A 73 6.59 7.71 -7.66
CA ASN A 73 7.77 7.48 -8.50
C ASN A 73 7.66 6.17 -9.29
N LEU A 74 6.83 5.24 -8.81
CA LEU A 74 6.59 3.97 -9.47
C LEU A 74 5.79 4.23 -10.75
N SER A 75 6.36 3.84 -11.89
CA SER A 75 5.76 4.10 -13.19
C SER A 75 5.01 2.88 -13.71
N CYS A 76 3.83 3.13 -14.28
CA CYS A 76 2.94 2.12 -14.83
C CYS A 76 2.57 2.47 -16.26
N GLU A 77 2.26 1.44 -17.05
CA GLU A 77 1.58 1.60 -18.33
C GLU A 77 0.10 1.29 -18.14
N VAL A 78 -0.78 2.06 -18.79
CA VAL A 78 -2.22 1.83 -18.78
C VAL A 78 -2.79 2.02 -20.17
N GLN A 79 -3.66 1.10 -20.59
CA GLN A 79 -4.41 1.18 -21.83
C GLN A 79 -5.60 2.13 -21.66
N THR A 80 -5.69 3.11 -22.55
CA THR A 80 -6.81 4.06 -22.63
C THR A 80 -7.45 3.99 -24.02
N PRO A 81 -8.66 4.54 -24.21
CA PRO A 81 -9.25 4.68 -25.55
C PRO A 81 -8.36 5.46 -26.53
N GLN A 82 -7.46 6.31 -26.03
CA GLN A 82 -6.51 7.11 -26.81
C GLN A 82 -5.17 6.39 -27.05
N GLY A 83 -5.02 5.15 -26.57
CA GLY A 83 -3.81 4.34 -26.65
C GLY A 83 -3.15 4.10 -25.29
N ASN A 84 -1.97 3.49 -25.31
CA ASN A 84 -1.21 3.20 -24.09
C ASN A 84 -0.52 4.48 -23.63
N ILE A 85 -0.64 4.79 -22.33
CA ILE A 85 0.06 5.91 -21.71
C ILE A 85 0.89 5.43 -20.53
N ARG A 86 1.93 6.19 -20.21
CA ARG A 86 2.74 6.01 -19.03
C ARG A 86 2.29 6.97 -17.94
N THR A 87 2.06 6.48 -16.73
CA THR A 87 1.65 7.29 -15.59
C THR A 87 2.36 6.83 -14.31
N SER A 88 2.09 7.50 -13.19
CA SER A 88 2.51 7.05 -11.86
C SER A 88 1.52 6.06 -11.27
N TYR A 89 1.96 5.16 -10.39
CA TYR A 89 1.06 4.25 -9.69
C TYR A 89 0.01 5.01 -8.88
N GLU A 90 0.37 6.13 -8.27
CA GLU A 90 -0.57 7.00 -7.54
C GLU A 90 -1.71 7.48 -8.45
N SER A 91 -1.38 8.03 -9.63
CA SER A 91 -2.37 8.49 -10.60
C SER A 91 -3.20 7.34 -11.17
N LEU A 92 -2.58 6.18 -11.43
CA LEU A 92 -3.26 4.96 -11.87
C LEU A 92 -4.26 4.48 -10.82
N TRP A 93 -3.85 4.39 -9.55
CA TRP A 93 -4.73 3.97 -8.47
C TRP A 93 -5.89 4.94 -8.32
N ASN A 94 -5.61 6.24 -8.23
CA ASN A 94 -6.62 7.29 -8.09
C ASN A 94 -7.61 7.28 -9.25
N GLY A 95 -7.15 7.21 -10.50
CA GLY A 95 -8.06 7.12 -11.65
C GLY A 95 -8.83 5.81 -11.73
N SER A 96 -8.34 4.74 -11.12
CA SER A 96 -9.02 3.44 -11.10
C SER A 96 -10.06 3.32 -10.00
N LYS A 97 -10.04 4.17 -8.97
CA LYS A 97 -10.95 4.07 -7.80
C LYS A 97 -12.42 4.10 -8.22
N VAL A 98 -13.17 3.15 -7.69
CA VAL A 98 -14.63 3.14 -7.71
C VAL A 98 -15.11 3.38 -6.28
N LEU A 99 -15.82 4.48 -6.10
CA LEU A 99 -16.41 4.93 -4.85
C LEU A 99 -17.93 4.65 -4.90
N GLU A 100 -18.59 4.64 -3.75
CA GLU A 100 -20.03 4.35 -3.65
C GLU A 100 -20.91 5.14 -4.64
N LYS A 101 -20.57 6.41 -4.91
CA LYS A 101 -21.36 7.31 -5.76
C LYS A 101 -20.61 7.81 -7.00
N GLY A 102 -19.44 7.26 -7.32
CA GLY A 102 -18.68 7.74 -8.48
C GLY A 102 -17.45 6.91 -8.83
N GLY A 103 -16.85 7.22 -9.98
CA GLY A 103 -15.68 6.54 -10.52
C GLY A 103 -16.05 5.39 -11.48
N PRO A 104 -15.06 4.84 -12.21
CA PRO A 104 -13.66 5.25 -12.24
C PRO A 104 -13.46 6.65 -12.86
N PHE A 105 -12.29 7.25 -12.62
CA PHE A 105 -11.91 8.59 -13.06
C PHE A 105 -10.67 8.52 -13.97
N PRO A 106 -10.76 7.91 -15.17
CA PRO A 106 -9.58 7.64 -16.02
C PRO A 106 -8.87 8.91 -16.49
N ASP A 107 -9.52 10.07 -16.44
CA ASP A 107 -8.90 11.37 -16.69
C ASP A 107 -7.73 11.66 -15.72
N LEU A 108 -7.76 11.09 -14.51
CA LEU A 108 -6.69 11.23 -13.51
C LEU A 108 -5.38 10.54 -13.93
N PHE A 109 -5.40 9.60 -14.87
CA PHE A 109 -4.18 8.95 -15.36
C PHE A 109 -3.22 9.94 -16.01
N HIS A 110 -3.74 11.07 -16.51
CA HIS A 110 -2.96 12.12 -17.17
C HIS A 110 -2.44 13.18 -16.20
N LEU A 111 -2.84 13.15 -14.93
CA LEU A 111 -2.42 14.14 -13.95
C LEU A 111 -1.13 13.71 -13.22
N PRO A 112 -0.31 14.69 -12.80
CA PRO A 112 0.75 14.44 -11.83
C PRO A 112 0.21 13.75 -10.56
N PRO A 113 0.99 12.87 -9.90
CA PRO A 113 0.54 12.08 -8.77
C PRO A 113 -0.10 12.93 -7.66
N TRP A 114 0.50 14.08 -7.36
CA TRP A 114 0.01 14.97 -6.31
C TRP A 114 -1.31 15.65 -6.63
N GLU A 115 -1.57 15.92 -7.91
CA GLU A 115 -2.85 16.49 -8.36
C GLU A 115 -3.94 15.41 -8.33
N SER A 116 -3.63 14.19 -8.79
CA SER A 116 -4.56 13.06 -8.73
C SER A 116 -4.99 12.73 -7.29
N LEU A 117 -4.05 12.74 -6.34
CA LEU A 117 -4.32 12.46 -4.93
C LEU A 117 -5.24 13.51 -4.29
N LYS A 118 -5.16 14.76 -4.75
CA LYS A 118 -5.95 15.89 -4.22
C LYS A 118 -7.30 16.06 -4.90
N ASP A 119 -7.64 15.23 -5.88
CA ASP A 119 -8.87 15.37 -6.62
C ASP A 119 -10.09 15.33 -5.66
N PRO A 120 -10.97 16.35 -5.69
CA PRO A 120 -12.08 16.46 -4.75
C PRO A 120 -13.11 15.33 -4.90
N ARG A 121 -13.15 14.63 -6.05
CA ARG A 121 -13.99 13.46 -6.27
C ARG A 121 -13.61 12.29 -5.36
N HIS A 122 -12.40 12.26 -4.81
CA HIS A 122 -12.00 11.24 -3.83
C HIS A 122 -12.46 11.50 -2.40
N TRP A 123 -13.04 12.67 -2.11
CA TRP A 123 -13.50 12.97 -0.77
C TRP A 123 -14.74 12.14 -0.41
N ARG A 124 -14.71 11.49 0.76
CA ARG A 124 -15.83 10.66 1.25
C ARG A 124 -17.17 11.39 1.31
N ARG A 125 -17.16 12.70 1.59
CA ARG A 125 -18.36 13.55 1.59
C ARG A 125 -18.97 13.79 0.20
N VAL A 126 -18.19 13.59 -0.87
CA VAL A 126 -18.62 13.78 -2.26
C VAL A 126 -19.13 12.46 -2.82
N ASN A 127 -18.27 11.42 -2.84
CA ASN A 127 -18.57 10.16 -3.53
C ASN A 127 -18.70 8.93 -2.62
N GLY A 128 -18.69 9.11 -1.30
CA GLY A 128 -18.80 8.00 -0.34
C GLY A 128 -17.48 7.21 -0.19
N PRO A 129 -17.52 6.05 0.49
CA PRO A 129 -16.35 5.21 0.72
C PRO A 129 -15.84 4.54 -0.57
N LEU A 130 -14.59 4.07 -0.54
CA LEU A 130 -14.00 3.23 -1.57
C LEU A 130 -14.63 1.84 -1.55
N ILE A 131 -15.18 1.42 -2.69
CA ILE A 131 -15.80 0.09 -2.85
C ILE A 131 -14.99 -0.84 -3.76
N GLY A 132 -14.03 -0.29 -4.52
CA GLY A 132 -13.10 -1.09 -5.31
C GLY A 132 -12.32 -0.24 -6.31
N ALA A 133 -11.79 -0.90 -7.33
CA ALA A 133 -11.17 -0.25 -8.47
C ALA A 133 -11.61 -0.92 -9.78
N ARG A 134 -11.58 -0.16 -10.87
CA ARG A 134 -11.79 -0.65 -12.22
C ARG A 134 -10.68 -0.13 -13.14
N LEU A 135 -9.98 -1.06 -13.78
CA LEU A 135 -8.85 -0.79 -14.65
C LEU A 135 -8.88 -1.81 -15.79
N GLU A 136 -8.80 -1.35 -17.04
CA GLU A 136 -8.70 -2.19 -18.24
C GLU A 136 -9.77 -3.30 -18.32
N GLY A 137 -11.02 -2.93 -18.01
CA GLY A 137 -12.16 -3.87 -18.04
C GLY A 137 -12.22 -4.85 -16.86
N LYS A 138 -11.25 -4.85 -15.96
CA LYS A 138 -11.22 -5.68 -14.75
C LYS A 138 -11.66 -4.89 -13.53
N THR A 139 -12.20 -5.62 -12.54
CA THR A 139 -12.63 -5.05 -11.26
C THR A 139 -11.86 -5.69 -10.12
N TYR A 140 -11.50 -4.87 -9.16
CA TYR A 140 -10.68 -5.26 -8.02
C TYR A 140 -11.32 -4.77 -6.72
N GLU A 141 -11.23 -5.57 -5.66
CA GLU A 141 -11.61 -5.13 -4.32
C GLU A 141 -10.61 -4.10 -3.78
N PRO A 142 -11.00 -3.26 -2.79
CA PRO A 142 -10.16 -2.15 -2.33
C PRO A 142 -8.74 -2.57 -1.91
N LEU A 143 -8.62 -3.48 -0.94
CA LEU A 143 -7.32 -3.82 -0.35
C LEU A 143 -6.54 -4.82 -1.20
N SER A 144 -7.16 -5.96 -1.56
CA SER A 144 -6.52 -6.99 -2.37
C SER A 144 -6.18 -6.49 -3.78
N GLY A 145 -7.01 -5.60 -4.34
CA GLY A 145 -6.75 -4.93 -5.60
C GLY A 145 -5.58 -3.97 -5.54
N TYR A 146 -5.50 -3.14 -4.49
CA TYR A 146 -4.36 -2.26 -4.28
C TYR A 146 -3.05 -3.05 -4.15
N ASP A 147 -3.04 -4.10 -3.32
CA ASP A 147 -1.87 -4.96 -3.15
C ASP A 147 -1.46 -5.57 -4.50
N PHE A 148 -2.39 -6.19 -5.22
CA PHE A 148 -2.11 -6.82 -6.50
C PHE A 148 -1.56 -5.83 -7.53
N LEU A 149 -2.23 -4.69 -7.74
CA LEU A 149 -1.82 -3.71 -8.74
C LEU A 149 -0.49 -3.06 -8.37
N TYR A 150 -0.28 -2.73 -7.09
CA TYR A 150 0.98 -2.14 -6.62
C TYR A 150 2.14 -3.10 -6.84
N ILE A 151 1.97 -4.36 -6.42
CA ILE A 151 3.02 -5.37 -6.54
C ILE A 151 3.29 -5.69 -8.01
N SER A 152 2.25 -5.75 -8.85
CA SER A 152 2.40 -5.94 -10.30
C SER A 152 3.22 -4.82 -10.96
N ALA A 153 3.12 -3.58 -10.44
CA ALA A 153 3.95 -2.47 -10.91
C ALA A 153 5.36 -2.48 -10.31
N ALA A 154 5.51 -2.85 -9.03
CA ALA A 154 6.78 -2.82 -8.30
C ALA A 154 7.71 -3.99 -8.65
N PHE A 155 7.16 -5.20 -8.80
CA PHE A 155 7.93 -6.42 -8.99
C PHE A 155 8.88 -6.36 -10.21
N PRO A 156 8.45 -5.92 -11.41
CA PRO A 156 9.29 -5.96 -12.61
C PRO A 156 10.47 -4.99 -12.59
N ILE A 157 10.42 -3.93 -11.76
CA ILE A 157 11.49 -2.92 -11.70
C ILE A 157 12.62 -3.27 -10.72
N LEU A 158 12.46 -4.35 -9.95
CA LEU A 158 13.40 -4.75 -8.90
C LEU A 158 14.49 -5.67 -9.45
N THR A 159 15.74 -5.28 -9.26
CA THR A 159 16.92 -6.07 -9.62
C THR A 159 17.23 -7.15 -8.56
N PRO A 160 18.07 -8.15 -8.86
CA PRO A 160 18.54 -9.11 -7.85
C PRO A 160 19.19 -8.43 -6.62
N GLN A 161 19.89 -7.31 -6.83
CA GLN A 161 20.47 -6.53 -5.74
C GLN A 161 19.39 -5.88 -4.87
N ASP A 162 18.32 -5.38 -5.47
CA ASP A 162 17.20 -4.80 -4.72
C ASP A 162 16.50 -5.87 -3.88
N TRP A 163 16.30 -7.08 -4.42
CA TRP A 163 15.76 -8.21 -3.67
C TRP A 163 16.65 -8.60 -2.48
N MET A 164 17.96 -8.64 -2.69
CA MET A 164 18.91 -8.87 -1.62
C MET A 164 18.75 -7.81 -0.53
N GLN A 165 18.66 -6.52 -0.89
CA GLN A 165 18.41 -5.44 0.06
C GLN A 165 17.06 -5.57 0.78
N LEU A 166 15.96 -5.77 0.04
CA LEU A 166 14.61 -5.93 0.59
C LEU A 166 14.55 -7.06 1.63
N SER A 167 15.25 -8.17 1.38
CA SER A 167 15.31 -9.31 2.29
C SER A 167 16.00 -9.04 3.64
N THR A 168 16.75 -7.94 3.73
CA THR A 168 17.47 -7.53 4.95
C THR A 168 16.70 -6.58 5.86
N TYR A 169 15.61 -5.98 5.38
CA TYR A 169 14.81 -5.08 6.20
C TYR A 169 13.87 -5.89 7.10
N GLY A 170 13.80 -5.51 8.39
CA GLY A 170 12.90 -6.14 9.36
C GLY A 170 11.48 -5.61 9.31
N GLY A 171 11.26 -4.46 8.65
CA GLY A 171 9.92 -3.91 8.47
C GLY A 171 9.88 -2.74 7.50
N PHE A 172 8.66 -2.41 7.07
CA PHE A 172 8.38 -1.33 6.13
C PHE A 172 7.37 -0.37 6.74
N THR A 173 7.57 0.91 6.53
CA THR A 173 6.65 1.94 7.03
C THR A 173 6.31 2.92 5.92
N GLU A 174 5.14 3.54 6.03
CA GLU A 174 4.91 4.84 5.45
C GLU A 174 4.59 5.82 6.58
N VAL A 175 5.55 6.65 6.95
CA VAL A 175 5.44 7.52 8.12
C VAL A 175 4.37 8.59 7.97
N THR A 176 3.99 8.96 6.73
CA THR A 176 3.01 10.02 6.50
C THR A 176 1.56 9.54 6.48
N LEU A 177 1.33 8.23 6.41
CA LEU A 177 -0.01 7.65 6.37
C LEU A 177 -0.58 7.50 7.79
N ASN A 178 -1.75 8.10 8.04
CA ASN A 178 -2.53 7.75 9.23
C ASN A 178 -3.30 6.44 8.95
N PRO A 179 -3.05 5.34 9.68
CA PRO A 179 -3.72 4.06 9.43
C PRO A 179 -5.26 4.14 9.51
N GLU A 180 -5.81 5.05 10.31
CA GLU A 180 -7.26 5.23 10.44
C GLU A 180 -7.94 5.75 9.15
N HIS A 181 -7.17 6.33 8.23
CA HIS A 181 -7.72 7.03 7.07
C HIS A 181 -7.71 6.22 5.77
N SER A 182 -6.90 5.15 5.69
CA SER A 182 -6.72 4.40 4.45
C SER A 182 -6.34 2.95 4.74
N PRO A 183 -7.15 1.98 4.28
CA PRO A 183 -6.77 0.57 4.37
C PRO A 183 -5.64 0.20 3.40
N THR A 184 -5.45 0.97 2.33
CA THR A 184 -4.41 0.74 1.32
C THR A 184 -3.12 1.45 1.73
N CYS A 185 -2.01 0.71 1.79
CA CYS A 185 -0.69 1.23 2.15
C CYS A 185 0.42 0.53 1.36
N GLN A 186 1.24 1.31 0.66
CA GLN A 186 2.37 0.80 -0.12
C GLN A 186 3.40 0.04 0.75
N ALA A 187 3.61 0.46 2.00
CA ALA A 187 4.54 -0.24 2.89
C ALA A 187 4.01 -1.64 3.26
N GLY A 188 2.69 -1.76 3.45
CA GLY A 188 2.02 -3.05 3.63
C GLY A 188 2.11 -3.93 2.38
N SER A 189 1.96 -3.37 1.19
CA SER A 189 2.11 -4.11 -0.07
C SER A 189 3.56 -4.54 -0.34
N VAL A 190 4.56 -3.72 0.03
CA VAL A 190 5.99 -4.11 -0.03
C VAL A 190 6.27 -5.25 0.96
N ALA A 191 5.78 -5.16 2.19
CA ALA A 191 5.92 -6.24 3.17
C ALA A 191 5.30 -7.55 2.67
N LEU A 192 4.08 -7.48 2.09
CA LEU A 192 3.42 -8.63 1.48
C LEU A 192 4.24 -9.22 0.34
N MET A 193 4.73 -8.37 -0.57
CA MET A 193 5.57 -8.78 -1.70
C MET A 193 6.84 -9.51 -1.23
N VAL A 194 7.50 -8.99 -0.19
CA VAL A 194 8.69 -9.64 0.40
C VAL A 194 8.34 -10.98 1.03
N ALA A 195 7.22 -11.07 1.76
CA ALA A 195 6.77 -12.33 2.36
C ALA A 195 6.45 -13.39 1.29
N LEU A 196 5.71 -13.02 0.24
CA LEU A 196 5.39 -13.93 -0.88
C LEU A 196 6.66 -14.38 -1.61
N LYS A 197 7.65 -13.48 -1.80
CA LYS A 197 8.93 -13.83 -2.42
C LYS A 197 9.72 -14.80 -1.55
N GLN A 198 9.80 -14.54 -0.25
CA GLN A 198 10.51 -15.40 0.71
C GLN A 198 9.87 -16.78 0.83
N ARG A 199 8.55 -16.89 0.62
CA ARG A 199 7.82 -18.15 0.56
C ARG A 199 7.84 -18.83 -0.82
N GLY A 200 8.46 -18.22 -1.82
CA GLY A 200 8.61 -18.78 -3.17
C GLY A 200 7.31 -18.85 -3.98
N VAL A 201 6.32 -18.00 -3.66
CA VAL A 201 4.99 -18.02 -4.29
C VAL A 201 4.64 -16.74 -5.05
N LEU A 202 5.50 -15.71 -5.01
CA LEU A 202 5.20 -14.38 -5.57
C LEU A 202 4.90 -14.44 -7.07
N GLU A 203 5.76 -15.08 -7.86
CA GLU A 203 5.65 -15.13 -9.31
C GLU A 203 4.33 -15.78 -9.74
N ARG A 204 3.99 -16.92 -9.14
CA ARG A 204 2.70 -17.60 -9.36
C ARG A 204 1.53 -16.72 -8.92
N ALA A 205 1.64 -16.08 -7.76
CA ALA A 205 0.59 -15.20 -7.27
C ALA A 205 0.28 -14.05 -8.25
N LEU A 206 1.28 -13.55 -8.99
CA LEU A 206 1.11 -12.45 -9.94
C LEU A 206 0.59 -12.85 -11.32
N GLU A 207 0.30 -14.13 -11.57
CA GLU A 207 -0.26 -14.60 -12.86
C GLU A 207 -1.63 -13.96 -13.16
N SER A 208 -2.46 -13.77 -12.14
CA SER A 208 -3.73 -13.04 -12.23
C SER A 208 -4.17 -12.51 -10.88
N TYR A 209 -5.13 -11.58 -10.87
CA TYR A 209 -5.72 -11.07 -9.62
C TYR A 209 -6.40 -12.17 -8.80
N GLU A 210 -7.08 -13.09 -9.48
CA GLU A 210 -7.76 -14.22 -8.86
C GLU A 210 -6.77 -15.17 -8.20
N VAL A 211 -5.66 -15.51 -8.89
CA VAL A 211 -4.59 -16.33 -8.34
C VAL A 211 -3.91 -15.63 -7.18
N PHE A 212 -3.67 -14.33 -7.28
CA PHE A 212 -3.10 -13.51 -6.21
C PHE A 212 -3.96 -13.57 -4.96
N LYS A 213 -5.24 -13.21 -5.09
CA LYS A 213 -6.18 -13.15 -3.97
C LYS A 213 -6.38 -14.52 -3.33
N ALA A 214 -6.48 -15.58 -4.14
CA ALA A 214 -6.61 -16.95 -3.63
C ALA A 214 -5.35 -17.38 -2.86
N THR A 215 -4.16 -17.13 -3.42
CA THR A 215 -2.87 -17.47 -2.79
C THR A 215 -2.71 -16.75 -1.46
N VAL A 216 -2.98 -15.44 -1.43
CA VAL A 216 -2.86 -14.63 -0.21
C VAL A 216 -3.87 -15.06 0.84
N THR A 217 -5.14 -15.24 0.48
CA THR A 217 -6.19 -15.69 1.42
C THR A 217 -5.92 -17.09 1.97
N GLN A 218 -5.33 -17.99 1.17
CA GLN A 218 -4.95 -19.33 1.62
C GLN A 218 -3.81 -19.30 2.65
N LEU A 219 -2.85 -18.38 2.47
CA LEU A 219 -1.67 -18.27 3.33
C LEU A 219 -1.90 -17.41 4.58
N ASP A 220 -2.79 -16.41 4.49
CA ASP A 220 -3.19 -15.50 5.56
C ASP A 220 -4.69 -15.24 5.44
N THR A 221 -5.48 -16.04 6.14
CA THR A 221 -6.95 -16.02 6.10
C THR A 221 -7.53 -14.71 6.64
N ALA A 222 -6.75 -13.95 7.41
CA ALA A 222 -7.19 -12.71 8.04
C ALA A 222 -6.94 -11.48 7.15
N ARG A 223 -5.94 -11.51 6.25
CA ARG A 223 -5.49 -10.30 5.52
C ARG A 223 -6.60 -9.59 4.73
N TYR A 224 -7.44 -10.35 4.04
CA TYR A 224 -8.56 -9.82 3.25
C TYR A 224 -9.93 -10.17 3.82
N ALA A 225 -9.97 -10.68 5.06
CA ALA A 225 -11.22 -10.87 5.75
C ALA A 225 -11.88 -9.51 6.00
N PRO A 226 -13.22 -9.40 5.89
CA PRO A 226 -13.90 -8.21 6.35
C PRO A 226 -13.60 -8.01 7.85
N PRO A 227 -13.51 -6.74 8.32
CA PRO A 227 -13.30 -6.46 9.73
C PRO A 227 -14.40 -7.15 10.55
N GLU A 228 -14.02 -7.81 11.65
CA GLU A 228 -15.00 -8.40 12.55
C GLU A 228 -15.99 -7.32 13.03
N PRO A 229 -17.30 -7.62 13.07
CA PRO A 229 -18.26 -6.68 13.64
C PRO A 229 -17.84 -6.38 15.09
N ALA A 230 -17.78 -5.10 15.43
CA ALA A 230 -17.44 -4.67 16.78
C ALA A 230 -18.34 -5.40 17.80
N PRO A 231 -17.79 -5.94 18.90
CA PRO A 231 -18.59 -6.59 19.93
C PRO A 231 -19.63 -5.58 20.46
N GLY A 232 -20.90 -5.84 20.16
CA GLY A 232 -22.03 -4.96 20.54
C GLY A 232 -22.91 -4.46 19.39
N ALA A 233 -22.55 -4.70 18.11
CA ALA A 233 -23.44 -4.43 16.98
C ALA A 233 -24.52 -5.53 16.86
N GLN A 234 -25.36 -5.69 17.90
CA GLN A 234 -26.64 -6.38 17.73
C GLN A 234 -27.51 -5.54 16.81
N LEU A 235 -27.98 -6.20 15.74
CA LEU A 235 -29.02 -5.74 14.84
C LEU A 235 -30.17 -5.10 15.63
N ALA A 236 -30.30 -3.78 15.56
CA ALA A 236 -31.58 -3.12 15.79
C ALA A 236 -32.48 -3.46 14.60
N LEU A 237 -33.06 -4.66 14.64
CA LEU A 237 -34.25 -5.01 13.86
C LEU A 237 -35.44 -4.41 14.60
N PHE A 238 -35.89 -3.22 14.19
CA PHE A 238 -37.29 -2.78 14.20
C PHE A 238 -37.49 -1.71 13.14
#